data_AF-A0A528ATV7-F1
#
_entry.id   AF-A0A528ATV7-F1
#
_cell.length_a   1.000
_cell.length_b   1.000
_cell.length_c   1.000
_cell.angle_alpha   90.00
_cell.angle_beta   90.00
_cell.angle_gamma   90.00
#
_symmetry.space_group_name_H-M   'P 1'
#
loop_
_entity.id
_entity.type
_entity.pdbx_description
1 polymer ?
#
loop_
_entity_poly.entity_id
_entity_poly.type
_entity_poly.pdbx_seq_one_letter_code
_entity_poly.pdbx_strand_id
1 'polypeptide(L)'
;MASVGKIARRTFLIGTAAIAGGIAVGYYYYRKPYPNPLEGDLAADEATFNPYVKIGVDSTITIVAPRAEMGQGISTTLAAMVAEELDVGLDQIKVEHGPASYAYFNAAMLEEGGPFAFFDESMTAEIVRAGMGVVGKFLALQGTGGSTSTLDGFGKMRQAGAAARQMLIAAAAQKLGIAAADLETANGSILHKASGKSLTYGAVAATAATMAPPADIRLKD
;
A
#
# COMPACT_ATOMS: atom_id res chain seq x y z
N MET A 1 5.39 -5.84 56.92
CA MET A 1 4.38 -5.10 56.12
C MET A 1 5.12 -4.22 55.12
N ALA A 2 4.81 -4.28 53.82
CA ALA A 2 5.43 -3.38 52.85
C ALA A 2 4.95 -1.94 53.09
N SER A 3 5.86 -0.98 53.20
CA SER A 3 5.50 0.44 53.38
C SER A 3 4.68 0.95 52.19
N VAL A 4 3.67 1.78 52.43
CA VAL A 4 2.78 2.37 51.41
C VAL A 4 3.55 2.92 50.20
N GLY A 5 4.68 3.60 50.40
CA GLY A 5 5.51 4.13 49.31
C GLY A 5 6.13 3.07 48.40
N LYS A 6 6.44 1.87 48.93
CA LYS A 6 6.97 0.74 48.13
C LYS A 6 5.88 0.13 47.25
N ILE A 7 4.65 0.07 47.75
CA ILE A 7 3.47 -0.37 46.98
C ILE A 7 3.18 0.65 45.88
N ALA A 8 3.09 1.94 46.21
CA ALA A 8 2.83 3.00 45.24
C ALA A 8 3.86 3.03 44.08
N ARG A 9 5.16 2.91 44.38
CA ARG A 9 6.21 2.85 43.35
C ARG A 9 6.08 1.63 42.45
N ARG A 10 5.77 0.46 43.02
CA ARG A 10 5.58 -0.77 42.24
C ARG A 10 4.36 -0.68 41.35
N THR A 11 3.24 -0.18 41.88
CA THR A 11 2.02 0.03 41.11
C THR A 11 2.24 1.03 39.98
N PHE A 12 2.97 2.13 40.24
CA PHE A 12 3.34 3.09 39.20
C PHE A 12 4.20 2.44 38.11
N LEU A 13 5.30 1.77 38.47
CA LEU A 13 6.21 1.15 37.50
C LEU A 13 5.51 0.05 36.68
N ILE A 14 4.73 -0.82 37.34
CA ILE A 14 3.97 -1.88 36.67
C ILE A 14 2.89 -1.27 35.77
N GLY A 15 2.18 -0.24 36.25
CA GLY A 15 1.14 0.45 35.50
C GLY A 15 1.68 1.14 34.24
N THR A 16 2.76 1.92 34.37
CA THR A 16 3.40 2.58 33.23
C THR A 16 3.98 1.56 32.25
N ALA A 17 4.62 0.49 32.73
CA ALA A 17 5.13 -0.58 31.86
C ALA A 17 4.01 -1.30 31.10
N ALA A 18 2.88 -1.58 31.76
CA ALA A 18 1.72 -2.19 31.11
C ALA A 18 1.10 -1.29 30.04
N ILE A 19 0.96 0.02 30.32
CA ILE A 19 0.45 1.00 29.35
C ILE A 19 1.39 1.12 28.14
N ALA A 20 2.69 1.34 28.40
CA ALA A 20 3.68 1.47 27.34
C ALA A 20 3.79 0.19 26.51
N GLY A 21 3.79 -0.98 27.16
CA GLY A 21 3.77 -2.29 26.50
C GLY A 21 2.51 -2.48 25.64
N GLY A 22 1.34 -2.11 26.15
CA GLY A 22 0.08 -2.18 25.41
C GLY A 22 0.08 -1.29 24.16
N ILE A 23 0.56 -0.05 24.27
CA ILE A 23 0.70 0.87 23.13
C ILE A 23 1.68 0.33 22.10
N ALA A 24 2.85 -0.17 22.53
CA ALA A 24 3.86 -0.71 21.63
C ALA A 24 3.33 -1.94 20.86
N VAL A 25 2.65 -2.86 21.56
CA VAL A 25 2.00 -4.02 20.93
C VAL A 25 0.90 -3.57 19.97
N GLY A 26 0.02 -2.66 20.39
CA GLY A 26 -1.04 -2.11 19.53
C GLY A 26 -0.49 -1.45 18.27
N TYR A 27 0.56 -0.63 18.40
CA TYR A 27 1.25 0.00 17.28
C TYR A 27 1.92 -1.02 16.34
N TYR A 28 2.54 -2.07 16.89
CA TYR A 28 3.12 -3.16 16.10
C TYR A 28 2.05 -3.87 15.24
N TYR A 29 0.92 -4.25 15.83
CA TYR A 29 -0.18 -4.87 15.09
C TYR A 29 -0.83 -3.90 14.09
N TYR A 30 -0.96 -2.62 14.45
CA TYR A 30 -1.46 -1.58 13.54
C TYR A 30 -0.52 -1.36 12.35
N ARG A 31 0.81 -1.47 12.52
CA ARG A 31 1.76 -1.33 11.41
C ARG A 31 1.97 -2.60 10.60
N LYS A 32 1.57 -3.76 11.12
CA LYS A 32 1.67 -5.01 10.38
C LYS A 32 0.80 -4.93 9.11
N PRO A 33 1.37 -5.16 7.92
CA PRO A 33 0.60 -5.25 6.69
C PRO A 33 -0.24 -6.53 6.68
N TYR A 34 -1.38 -6.50 5.99
CA TYR A 34 -2.12 -7.71 5.68
C TYR A 34 -1.35 -8.56 4.66
N PRO A 35 -1.51 -9.90 4.69
CA PRO A 35 -0.94 -10.77 3.66
C PRO A 35 -1.39 -10.34 2.27
N ASN A 36 -0.51 -10.48 1.29
CA ASN A 36 -0.85 -10.20 -0.10
C ASN A 36 -1.77 -11.32 -0.61
N PRO A 37 -3.05 -11.04 -0.94
CA PRO A 37 -3.97 -12.07 -1.40
C PRO A 37 -3.62 -12.58 -2.81
N LEU A 38 -2.78 -11.88 -3.56
CA LEU A 38 -2.42 -12.26 -4.92
C LEU A 38 -1.43 -13.42 -4.94
N GLU A 39 -0.61 -13.60 -3.91
CA GLU A 39 0.42 -14.65 -3.84
C GLU A 39 -0.14 -16.07 -3.98
N GLY A 40 -1.40 -16.30 -3.57
CA GLY A 40 -2.04 -17.62 -3.64
C GLY A 40 -2.55 -18.02 -5.03
N ASP A 41 -2.81 -17.04 -5.90
CA ASP A 41 -3.49 -17.23 -7.19
C ASP A 41 -2.65 -16.72 -8.40
N LEU A 42 -1.32 -16.60 -8.23
CA LEU A 42 -0.43 -16.23 -9.33
C LEU A 42 -0.34 -17.34 -10.38
N ALA A 43 -0.41 -16.96 -11.64
CA ALA A 43 0.06 -17.83 -12.71
C ALA A 43 1.58 -18.07 -12.58
N ALA A 44 2.07 -19.18 -13.15
CA ALA A 44 3.48 -19.58 -13.03
C ALA A 44 4.47 -18.53 -13.59
N ASP A 45 3.99 -17.65 -14.46
CA ASP A 45 4.73 -16.60 -15.15
C ASP A 45 4.35 -15.18 -14.69
N GLU A 46 3.61 -15.06 -13.58
CA GLU A 46 3.28 -13.78 -12.96
C GLU A 46 4.06 -13.56 -11.66
N ALA A 47 4.37 -12.30 -11.39
CA ALA A 47 4.95 -11.86 -10.14
C ALA A 47 4.13 -10.71 -9.54
N THR A 48 4.10 -10.61 -8.22
CA THR A 48 3.43 -9.54 -7.48
C THR A 48 4.37 -8.93 -6.45
N PHE A 49 4.18 -7.66 -6.13
CA PHE A 49 5.00 -6.91 -5.16
C PHE A 49 4.19 -6.52 -3.92
N ASN A 50 2.90 -6.35 -4.12
CA ASN A 50 1.93 -5.86 -3.15
C ASN A 50 0.51 -6.26 -3.63
N PRO A 51 -0.54 -6.05 -2.82
CA PRO A 51 -1.90 -6.47 -3.16
C PRO A 51 -2.50 -5.85 -4.44
N TYR A 52 -1.86 -4.90 -5.10
CA TYR A 52 -2.49 -4.11 -6.16
C TYR A 52 -1.91 -4.34 -7.56
N VAL A 53 -0.76 -5.01 -7.68
CA VAL A 53 -0.02 -5.12 -8.94
C VAL A 53 0.46 -6.55 -9.19
N LYS A 54 0.16 -7.07 -10.37
CA LYS A 54 0.80 -8.26 -10.96
C LYS A 54 1.49 -7.87 -12.26
N ILE A 55 2.64 -8.46 -12.52
CA ILE A 55 3.37 -8.29 -13.80
C ILE A 55 3.79 -9.67 -14.31
N GLY A 56 3.36 -10.00 -15.52
CA GLY A 56 3.77 -11.21 -16.23
C GLY A 56 5.18 -11.07 -16.82
N VAL A 57 5.85 -12.20 -17.06
CA VAL A 57 7.13 -12.23 -17.80
C VAL A 57 7.01 -11.66 -19.22
N ASP A 58 5.80 -11.74 -19.81
CA ASP A 58 5.41 -11.14 -21.08
C ASP A 58 5.23 -9.62 -21.01
N SER A 59 5.44 -9.02 -19.82
CA SER A 59 5.21 -7.60 -19.51
C SER A 59 3.74 -7.17 -19.52
N THR A 60 2.79 -8.10 -19.45
CA THR A 60 1.40 -7.76 -19.10
C THR A 60 1.37 -7.21 -17.68
N ILE A 61 0.89 -5.97 -17.54
CA ILE A 61 0.72 -5.31 -16.24
C ILE A 61 -0.75 -5.40 -15.85
N THR A 62 -1.04 -6.01 -14.71
CA THR A 62 -2.40 -6.14 -14.18
C THR A 62 -2.52 -5.36 -12.88
N ILE A 63 -3.47 -4.44 -12.83
CA ILE A 63 -3.76 -3.61 -11.66
C ILE A 63 -5.07 -4.08 -11.04
N VAL A 64 -5.02 -4.32 -9.74
CA VAL A 64 -6.17 -4.79 -8.98
C VAL A 64 -6.93 -3.59 -8.40
N ALA A 65 -8.18 -3.42 -8.83
CA ALA A 65 -9.10 -2.41 -8.31
C ALA A 65 -10.13 -3.08 -7.40
N PRO A 66 -9.96 -3.03 -6.07
CA PRO A 66 -10.76 -3.85 -5.15
C PRO A 66 -12.07 -3.19 -4.71
N ARG A 67 -12.50 -2.14 -5.41
CA ARG A 67 -13.76 -1.44 -5.18
C ARG A 67 -14.78 -1.92 -6.20
N ALA A 68 -16.01 -2.19 -5.74
CA ALA A 68 -17.10 -2.57 -6.62
C ALA A 68 -17.42 -1.42 -7.58
N GLU A 69 -17.43 -1.70 -8.87
CA GLU A 69 -17.80 -0.80 -9.96
C GLU A 69 -19.29 -0.93 -10.27
N MET A 70 -20.01 0.19 -10.33
CA MET A 70 -21.45 0.26 -10.53
C MET A 70 -21.83 1.38 -11.52
N GLY A 71 -20.85 1.98 -12.20
CA GLY A 71 -21.01 3.07 -13.18
C GLY A 71 -20.27 4.36 -12.83
N GLN A 72 -19.59 4.43 -11.67
CA GLN A 72 -18.86 5.62 -11.21
C GLN A 72 -17.43 5.73 -11.77
N GLY A 73 -16.87 4.66 -12.34
CA GLY A 73 -15.52 4.65 -12.91
C GLY A 73 -14.40 4.51 -11.88
N ILE A 74 -14.67 3.86 -10.74
CA ILE A 74 -13.67 3.64 -9.69
C ILE A 74 -12.55 2.71 -10.17
N SER A 75 -12.87 1.70 -10.98
CA SER A 75 -11.85 0.74 -11.46
C SER A 75 -10.79 1.46 -12.30
N THR A 76 -11.23 2.30 -13.23
CA THR A 76 -10.34 3.12 -14.06
C THR A 76 -9.58 4.14 -13.22
N THR A 77 -10.25 4.81 -12.29
CA THR A 77 -9.65 5.86 -11.45
C THR A 77 -8.52 5.30 -10.58
N LEU A 78 -8.76 4.16 -9.92
CA LEU A 78 -7.73 3.51 -9.09
C LEU A 78 -6.59 2.94 -9.95
N ALA A 79 -6.91 2.37 -11.11
CA ALA A 79 -5.90 1.86 -12.03
C ALA A 79 -4.98 2.98 -12.55
N ALA A 80 -5.55 4.14 -12.89
CA ALA A 80 -4.78 5.30 -13.35
C ALA A 80 -3.75 5.78 -12.31
N MET A 81 -4.07 5.73 -11.01
CA MET A 81 -3.14 6.13 -9.95
C MET A 81 -1.90 5.23 -9.90
N VAL A 82 -2.07 3.91 -10.07
CA VAL A 82 -0.96 2.96 -10.12
C VAL A 82 -0.21 3.10 -11.45
N ALA A 83 -0.93 3.23 -12.57
CA ALA A 83 -0.34 3.35 -13.90
C ALA A 83 0.56 4.58 -14.02
N GLU A 84 0.12 5.72 -13.49
CA GLU A 84 0.92 6.95 -13.42
C GLU A 84 2.22 6.71 -12.66
N GLU A 85 2.16 6.06 -11.50
CA GLU A 85 3.36 5.71 -10.74
C GLU A 85 4.23 4.66 -11.45
N LEU A 86 3.68 3.88 -12.36
CA LEU A 86 4.44 2.92 -13.15
C LEU A 86 4.95 3.48 -14.48
N ASP A 87 4.71 4.75 -14.81
CA ASP A 87 5.05 5.35 -16.12
C ASP A 87 4.50 4.54 -17.30
N VAL A 88 3.23 4.10 -17.20
CA VAL A 88 2.54 3.35 -18.25
C VAL A 88 1.18 3.96 -18.59
N GLY A 89 0.78 3.82 -19.85
CA GLY A 89 -0.55 4.20 -20.31
C GLY A 89 -1.64 3.23 -19.85
N LEU A 90 -2.89 3.69 -19.81
CA LEU A 90 -4.05 2.85 -19.50
C LEU A 90 -4.29 1.74 -20.55
N ASP A 91 -3.78 1.94 -21.77
CA ASP A 91 -3.78 0.96 -22.86
C ASP A 91 -2.76 -0.18 -22.66
N GLN A 92 -1.81 -0.01 -21.74
CA GLN A 92 -0.76 -0.98 -21.42
C GLN A 92 -1.08 -1.86 -20.21
N ILE A 93 -2.25 -1.66 -19.58
CA ILE A 93 -2.63 -2.35 -18.35
C ILE A 93 -3.91 -3.17 -18.54
N LYS A 94 -4.06 -4.18 -17.69
CA LYS A 94 -5.33 -4.86 -17.44
C LYS A 94 -5.83 -4.46 -16.06
N VAL A 95 -7.13 -4.29 -15.91
CA VAL A 95 -7.75 -4.02 -14.62
C VAL A 95 -8.56 -5.24 -14.21
N GLU A 96 -8.26 -5.77 -13.03
CA GLU A 96 -8.98 -6.90 -12.44
C GLU A 96 -9.67 -6.47 -11.14
N HIS A 97 -10.81 -7.07 -10.85
CA HIS A 97 -11.42 -6.91 -9.54
C HIS A 97 -10.66 -7.73 -8.51
N GLY A 98 -10.33 -7.12 -7.37
CA GLY A 98 -9.60 -7.82 -6.32
C GLY A 98 -10.43 -8.89 -5.61
N PRO A 99 -9.83 -10.01 -5.18
CA PRO A 99 -10.52 -11.00 -4.36
C PRO A 99 -10.97 -10.40 -3.03
N ALA A 100 -11.83 -11.11 -2.30
CA ALA A 100 -12.19 -10.72 -0.95
C ALA A 100 -10.97 -10.86 -0.02
N SER A 101 -10.47 -9.75 0.53
CA SER A 101 -9.31 -9.76 1.42
C SER A 101 -9.26 -8.54 2.33
N TYR A 102 -8.76 -8.75 3.54
CA TYR A 102 -8.47 -7.66 4.48
C TYR A 102 -7.43 -6.68 3.97
N ALA A 103 -6.59 -7.07 3.01
CA ALA A 103 -5.66 -6.15 2.34
C ALA A 103 -6.39 -4.99 1.64
N TYR A 104 -7.66 -5.18 1.28
CA TYR A 104 -8.46 -4.20 0.54
C TYR A 104 -9.50 -3.48 1.39
N PHE A 105 -9.32 -3.44 2.71
CA PHE A 105 -10.19 -2.67 3.60
C PHE A 105 -10.34 -1.21 3.14
N ASN A 106 -11.53 -0.66 3.36
CA ASN A 106 -11.86 0.75 3.14
C ASN A 106 -12.01 1.42 4.51
N ALA A 107 -10.95 2.05 5.01
CA ALA A 107 -11.00 2.70 6.33
C ALA A 107 -11.80 3.99 6.30
N ALA A 108 -11.83 4.68 5.16
CA ALA A 108 -12.56 5.94 5.00
C ALA A 108 -14.07 5.80 5.30
N MET A 109 -14.66 4.60 5.14
CA MET A 109 -16.05 4.34 5.54
C MET A 109 -16.33 4.57 7.02
N LEU A 110 -15.31 4.36 7.88
CA LEU A 110 -15.41 4.60 9.32
C LEU A 110 -14.87 5.98 9.68
N GLU A 111 -13.82 6.45 9.00
CA GLU A 111 -13.22 7.78 9.24
C GLU A 111 -14.25 8.90 9.05
N GLU A 112 -15.07 8.82 8.00
CA GLU A 112 -16.13 9.80 7.70
C GLU A 112 -17.45 9.53 8.46
N GLY A 113 -17.47 8.57 9.40
CA GLY A 113 -18.66 8.22 10.17
C GLY A 113 -18.97 9.14 11.36
N GLY A 114 -18.09 10.11 11.65
CA GLY A 114 -18.23 11.04 12.78
C GLY A 114 -19.21 12.19 12.53
N PRO A 115 -19.67 12.89 13.59
CA PRO A 115 -20.62 14.00 13.46
C PRO A 115 -20.00 15.32 12.97
N PHE A 116 -18.82 15.25 12.34
CA PHE A 116 -18.05 16.41 11.87
C PHE A 116 -18.29 16.64 10.38
N ALA A 117 -18.17 17.88 9.91
CA ALA A 117 -18.17 18.15 8.49
C ALA A 117 -16.91 17.52 7.84
N PHE A 118 -17.02 17.10 6.58
CA PHE A 118 -15.91 16.49 5.84
C PHE A 118 -14.69 17.42 5.67
N PHE A 119 -14.90 18.74 5.78
CA PHE A 119 -13.85 19.77 5.69
C PHE A 119 -13.39 20.31 7.07
N ASP A 120 -13.86 19.74 8.18
CA ASP A 120 -13.46 20.17 9.52
C ASP A 120 -12.08 19.59 9.88
N GLU A 121 -11.04 20.41 9.83
CA GLU A 121 -9.67 20.03 10.18
C GLU A 121 -9.31 20.37 11.65
N SER A 122 -10.31 20.56 12.52
CA SER A 122 -10.04 20.77 13.94
C SER A 122 -9.33 19.55 14.54
N MET A 123 -8.42 19.81 15.49
CA MET A 123 -7.67 18.76 16.20
C MET A 123 -8.59 17.66 16.77
N THR A 124 -9.78 18.03 17.26
CA THR A 124 -10.77 17.08 17.76
C THR A 124 -11.30 16.18 16.63
N ALA A 125 -11.68 16.76 15.50
CA ALA A 125 -12.17 16.01 14.34
C ALA A 125 -11.09 15.05 13.82
N GLU A 126 -9.85 15.52 13.66
CA GLU A 126 -8.73 14.68 13.21
C GLU A 126 -8.42 13.52 14.16
N ILE A 127 -8.40 13.75 15.47
CA ILE A 127 -8.17 12.68 16.46
C ILE A 127 -9.27 11.61 16.37
N VAL A 128 -10.54 12.04 16.23
CA VAL A 128 -11.66 11.10 16.08
C VAL A 128 -11.54 10.33 14.77
N ARG A 129 -11.27 10.99 13.63
CA ARG A 129 -11.06 10.32 12.33
C ARG A 129 -9.92 9.31 12.41
N ALA A 130 -8.78 9.70 12.96
CA ALA A 130 -7.62 8.81 13.13
C ALA A 130 -7.97 7.58 13.97
N GLY A 131 -8.69 7.76 15.08
CA GLY A 131 -9.19 6.67 15.91
C GLY A 131 -10.13 5.73 15.15
N MET A 132 -11.06 6.29 14.39
CA MET A 132 -11.99 5.51 13.55
C MET A 132 -11.28 4.78 12.41
N GLY A 133 -10.22 5.35 11.84
CA GLY A 133 -9.38 4.69 10.83
C GLY A 133 -8.65 3.46 11.38
N VAL A 134 -8.18 3.52 12.64
CA VAL A 134 -7.62 2.35 13.33
C VAL A 134 -8.69 1.25 13.47
N VAL A 135 -9.90 1.60 13.92
CA VAL A 135 -11.02 0.66 14.01
C VAL A 135 -11.37 0.09 12.63
N GLY A 136 -11.43 0.95 11.61
CA GLY A 136 -11.71 0.58 10.22
C GLY A 136 -10.70 -0.42 9.68
N LYS A 137 -9.41 -0.24 9.96
CA LYS A 137 -8.37 -1.23 9.62
C LYS A 137 -8.68 -2.58 10.26
N PHE A 138 -8.93 -2.63 11.58
CA PHE A 138 -9.16 -3.90 12.27
C PHE A 138 -10.47 -4.59 11.91
N LEU A 139 -11.53 -3.85 11.59
CA LEU A 139 -12.78 -4.43 11.04
C LEU A 139 -12.59 -4.94 9.60
N ALA A 140 -11.61 -4.38 8.89
CA ALA A 140 -11.18 -4.80 7.57
C ALA A 140 -12.32 -4.90 6.52
N LEU A 141 -13.28 -3.96 6.58
CA LEU A 141 -14.43 -3.95 5.69
C LEU A 141 -13.99 -3.60 4.26
N GLN A 142 -14.20 -4.51 3.33
CA GLN A 142 -14.06 -4.25 1.89
C GLN A 142 -15.41 -3.87 1.33
N GLY A 143 -15.57 -2.61 0.92
CA GLY A 143 -16.84 -2.11 0.39
C GLY A 143 -16.71 -0.82 -0.41
N THR A 144 -17.77 -0.53 -1.17
CA THR A 144 -17.97 0.72 -1.92
C THR A 144 -19.21 1.41 -1.37
N GLY A 145 -19.08 2.68 -0.96
CA GLY A 145 -20.18 3.48 -0.44
C GLY A 145 -19.69 4.78 0.20
N GLY A 146 -20.61 5.69 0.52
CA GLY A 146 -20.30 6.92 1.27
C GLY A 146 -19.25 7.84 0.62
N SER A 147 -19.06 7.77 -0.71
CA SER A 147 -18.02 8.51 -1.44
C SER A 147 -16.58 8.26 -0.98
N THR A 148 -16.31 7.08 -0.39
CA THR A 148 -15.03 6.79 0.28
C THR A 148 -14.02 6.07 -0.61
N SER A 149 -14.43 5.52 -1.76
CA SER A 149 -13.57 4.65 -2.56
C SER A 149 -12.30 5.34 -3.09
N THR A 150 -12.43 6.56 -3.61
CA THR A 150 -11.28 7.35 -4.07
C THR A 150 -10.49 7.91 -2.90
N LEU A 151 -11.17 8.32 -1.82
CA LEU A 151 -10.52 8.85 -0.60
C LEU A 151 -9.56 7.82 0.01
N ASP A 152 -10.03 6.60 0.21
CA ASP A 152 -9.23 5.48 0.72
C ASP A 152 -8.18 5.00 -0.29
N GLY A 153 -8.56 4.97 -1.57
CA GLY A 153 -7.72 4.45 -2.65
C GLY A 153 -6.57 5.37 -3.04
N PHE A 154 -6.72 6.70 -2.91
CA PHE A 154 -5.77 7.67 -3.44
C PHE A 154 -4.34 7.42 -2.97
N GLY A 155 -4.13 7.35 -1.65
CA GLY A 155 -2.82 7.07 -1.09
C GLY A 155 -2.35 5.65 -1.39
N LYS A 156 -3.21 4.65 -1.17
CA LYS A 156 -2.85 3.22 -1.27
C LYS A 156 -2.43 2.82 -2.68
N MET A 157 -3.19 3.24 -3.70
CA MET A 157 -2.92 2.92 -5.10
C MET A 157 -1.62 3.59 -5.56
N ARG A 158 -1.41 4.86 -5.23
CA ARG A 158 -0.16 5.55 -5.57
C ARG A 158 1.06 4.92 -4.90
N GLN A 159 0.95 4.62 -3.60
CA GLN A 159 2.01 3.95 -2.86
C GLN A 159 2.32 2.56 -3.42
N ALA A 160 1.29 1.82 -3.84
CA ALA A 160 1.47 0.51 -4.46
C ALA A 160 2.22 0.60 -5.79
N GLY A 161 1.87 1.55 -6.66
CA GLY A 161 2.59 1.79 -7.91
C GLY A 161 4.03 2.25 -7.68
N ALA A 162 4.25 3.18 -6.75
CA ALA A 162 5.58 3.70 -6.43
C ALA A 162 6.48 2.61 -5.82
N ALA A 163 5.97 1.79 -4.90
CA ALA A 163 6.70 0.66 -4.34
C ALA A 163 7.07 -0.36 -5.42
N ALA A 164 6.14 -0.70 -6.31
CA ALA A 164 6.40 -1.58 -7.44
C ALA A 164 7.50 -1.00 -8.37
N ARG A 165 7.40 0.29 -8.73
CA ARG A 165 8.42 0.99 -9.53
C ARG A 165 9.80 0.91 -8.89
N GLN A 166 9.92 1.22 -7.60
CA GLN A 166 11.20 1.17 -6.88
C GLN A 166 11.78 -0.26 -6.84
N MET A 167 10.96 -1.28 -6.62
CA MET A 167 11.39 -2.68 -6.62
C MET A 167 11.86 -3.14 -8.01
N LEU A 168 11.15 -2.74 -9.07
CA LEU A 168 11.53 -3.00 -10.46
C LEU A 168 12.88 -2.35 -10.80
N ILE A 169 13.08 -1.07 -10.44
CA ILE A 169 14.34 -0.35 -10.62
C ILE A 169 15.48 -1.03 -9.85
N ALA A 170 15.24 -1.45 -8.61
CA ALA A 170 16.26 -2.15 -7.81
C ALA A 170 16.68 -3.48 -8.45
N ALA A 171 15.72 -4.25 -8.97
CA ALA A 171 16.02 -5.49 -9.68
C ALA A 171 16.77 -5.25 -11.01
N ALA A 172 16.40 -4.21 -11.76
CA ALA A 172 17.12 -3.83 -12.97
C ALA A 172 18.54 -3.34 -12.67
N ALA A 173 18.73 -2.57 -11.59
CA ALA A 173 20.04 -2.12 -11.12
C ALA A 173 20.96 -3.32 -10.85
N GLN A 174 20.46 -4.33 -10.12
CA GLN A 174 21.18 -5.57 -9.87
C GLN A 174 21.50 -6.32 -11.17
N LYS A 175 20.54 -6.44 -12.09
CA LYS A 175 20.70 -7.19 -13.34
C LYS A 175 21.65 -6.52 -14.33
N LEU A 176 21.67 -5.20 -14.38
CA LEU A 176 22.51 -4.43 -15.30
C LEU A 176 23.88 -4.05 -14.70
N GLY A 177 24.03 -4.12 -13.37
CA GLY A 177 25.21 -3.61 -12.66
C GLY A 177 25.30 -2.09 -12.72
N ILE A 178 24.15 -1.39 -12.68
CA ILE A 178 24.02 0.07 -12.80
C ILE A 178 23.37 0.61 -11.53
N ALA A 179 23.75 1.79 -11.07
CA ALA A 179 23.13 2.38 -9.89
C ALA A 179 21.65 2.70 -10.17
N ALA A 180 20.77 2.43 -9.20
CA ALA A 180 19.33 2.69 -9.31
C ALA A 180 19.00 4.16 -9.65
N ALA A 181 19.84 5.10 -9.20
CA ALA A 181 19.69 6.52 -9.47
C ALA A 181 19.92 6.90 -10.95
N ASP A 182 20.62 6.07 -11.71
CA ASP A 182 20.90 6.28 -13.13
C ASP A 182 19.85 5.59 -14.03
N LEU A 183 18.90 4.87 -13.43
CA LEU A 183 17.82 4.18 -14.14
C LEU A 183 16.54 5.00 -14.10
N GLU A 184 15.86 5.06 -15.22
CA GLU A 184 14.57 5.72 -15.38
C GLU A 184 13.51 4.73 -15.87
N THR A 185 12.25 5.02 -15.59
CA THR A 185 11.11 4.23 -16.04
C THR A 185 10.35 4.96 -17.14
N ALA A 186 9.96 4.23 -18.19
CA ALA A 186 9.10 4.76 -19.25
C ALA A 186 8.46 3.61 -20.03
N ASN A 187 7.15 3.72 -20.30
CA ASN A 187 6.40 2.84 -21.20
C ASN A 187 6.58 1.34 -20.87
N GLY A 188 6.55 0.98 -19.58
CA GLY A 188 6.65 -0.41 -19.13
C GLY A 188 8.07 -0.98 -19.18
N SER A 189 9.07 -0.11 -19.27
CA SER A 189 10.49 -0.47 -19.31
C SER A 189 11.33 0.41 -18.39
N ILE A 190 12.49 -0.12 -18.03
CA ILE A 190 13.54 0.55 -17.24
C ILE A 190 14.71 0.79 -18.18
N LEU A 191 15.21 2.01 -18.24
CA LEU A 191 16.21 2.47 -19.19
C LEU A 191 17.38 3.14 -18.48
N HIS A 192 18.58 2.89 -18.99
CA HIS A 192 19.79 3.62 -18.63
C HIS A 192 20.20 4.52 -19.80
N LYS A 193 19.92 5.82 -19.71
CA LYS A 193 20.13 6.77 -20.83
C LYS A 193 21.59 6.79 -21.31
N ALA A 194 22.55 6.76 -20.39
CA ALA A 194 23.96 6.92 -20.74
C ALA A 194 24.53 5.75 -21.56
N SER A 195 24.01 4.52 -21.37
CA SER A 195 24.46 3.36 -22.14
C SER A 195 23.45 2.85 -23.17
N GLY A 196 22.24 3.42 -23.22
CA GLY A 196 21.14 2.95 -24.08
C GLY A 196 20.61 1.55 -23.74
N LYS A 197 20.95 0.98 -22.58
CA LYS A 197 20.46 -0.33 -22.15
C LYS A 197 19.03 -0.20 -21.62
N SER A 198 18.20 -1.21 -21.86
CA SER A 198 16.84 -1.27 -21.34
C SER A 198 16.44 -2.69 -20.93
N LEU A 199 15.47 -2.77 -20.03
CA LEU A 199 14.80 -4.00 -19.60
C LEU A 199 13.30 -3.72 -19.49
N THR A 200 12.44 -4.61 -19.96
CA THR A 200 11.01 -4.50 -19.69
C THR A 200 10.71 -4.81 -18.22
N TYR A 201 9.57 -4.38 -17.71
CA TYR A 201 9.16 -4.73 -16.35
C TYR A 201 9.05 -6.24 -16.16
N GLY A 202 8.49 -6.97 -17.13
CA GLY A 202 8.39 -8.43 -17.09
C GLY A 202 9.75 -9.12 -16.96
N ALA A 203 10.81 -8.56 -17.56
CA ALA A 203 12.15 -9.13 -17.52
C ALA A 203 12.81 -9.09 -16.13
N VAL A 204 12.27 -8.29 -15.20
CA VAL A 204 12.79 -8.15 -13.82
C VAL A 204 11.73 -8.38 -12.73
N ALA A 205 10.46 -8.56 -13.10
CA ALA A 205 9.34 -8.69 -12.16
C ALA A 205 9.55 -9.83 -11.15
N ALA A 206 9.96 -11.01 -11.60
CA ALA A 206 10.23 -12.15 -10.72
C ALA A 206 11.36 -11.88 -9.71
N THR A 207 12.44 -11.22 -10.14
CA THR A 207 13.53 -10.82 -9.24
C THR A 207 13.07 -9.76 -8.25
N ALA A 208 12.35 -8.73 -8.73
CA ALA A 208 11.81 -7.67 -7.90
C ALA A 208 10.87 -8.21 -6.80
N ALA A 209 10.01 -9.18 -7.11
CA ALA A 209 9.11 -9.81 -6.14
C ALA A 209 9.82 -10.53 -4.98
N THR A 210 11.10 -10.91 -5.15
CA THR A 210 11.89 -11.52 -4.07
C THR A 210 12.60 -10.49 -3.17
N MET A 211 12.57 -9.21 -3.55
CA MET A 211 13.22 -8.14 -2.79
C MET A 211 12.34 -7.68 -1.64
N ALA A 212 12.97 -7.17 -0.57
CA ALA A 212 12.25 -6.52 0.51
C ALA A 212 11.57 -5.24 -0.01
N PRO A 213 10.30 -4.97 0.36
CA PRO A 213 9.66 -3.71 0.03
C PRO A 213 10.46 -2.50 0.54
N PRO A 214 10.48 -1.39 -0.20
CA PRO A 214 11.20 -0.18 0.19
C PRO A 214 10.65 0.37 1.51
N ALA A 215 11.56 0.77 2.41
CA ALA A 215 11.19 1.37 3.70
C ALA A 215 10.58 2.77 3.55
N ASP A 216 10.98 3.50 2.51
CA ASP A 216 10.47 4.82 2.15
C ASP A 216 9.96 4.80 0.71
N ILE A 217 8.65 5.02 0.54
CA ILE A 217 7.97 4.99 -0.74
C ILE A 217 7.89 6.42 -1.26
N ARG A 218 8.70 6.72 -2.28
CA ARG A 218 8.71 8.04 -2.92
C ARG A 218 7.70 8.05 -4.06
N LEU A 219 6.64 8.84 -3.92
CA LEU A 219 5.67 9.09 -4.99
C LEU A 219 6.28 9.97 -6.09
N LYS A 220 5.72 9.88 -7.29
CA LYS A 220 5.93 10.90 -8.33
C LYS A 220 5.20 12.20 -7.96
N ASP A 221 5.73 13.32 -8.46
CA ASP A 221 5.10 14.64 -8.27
C ASP A 221 3.84 14.79 -9.14
#